data_AF-F9G1F4-F1
#
_entry.id   AF-F9G1F4-F1
#
_cell.length_a   1.000
_cell.length_b   1.000
_cell.length_c   1.000
_cell.angle_alpha   90.00
_cell.angle_beta   90.00
_cell.angle_gamma   90.00
#
_symmetry.space_group_name_H-M   'P 1'
#
loop_
_entity.id
_entity.type
_entity.pdbx_description
1 polymer ?
#
loop_
_entity_poly.entity_id
_entity_poly.type
_entity_poly.pdbx_seq_one_letter_code
_entity_poly.pdbx_strand_id
1 'polypeptide(L)'
;ASQAASTLSEPEASTQHTTKRRKLRATLTWVHFREAQGDEPGTVSGRLLHYCTRCRNPSWSTHISGNARYHLEKAHHILVQEDSKSQDKRQLAIENAFARTAVRELQQVREKKMNTLRSVFNFDAFREAQMLLSAHKHLPLNFVTWPECQALLAAINPTVHEFLTDSGSTVVRDLTRAYDAHRKSVKKWLERARSLVHISMDVWSSLQRKAYIAIHA
;
A
#
# COMPACT_ATOMS: atom_id res chain seq x y z
N ALA A 1 4.52 41.94 -51.22
CA ALA A 1 4.77 40.75 -52.07
C ALA A 1 4.94 39.56 -51.15
N SER A 2 4.29 38.42 -51.29
CA SER A 2 3.39 37.89 -52.30
C SER A 2 2.51 36.82 -51.62
N GLN A 3 1.36 36.59 -52.23
CA GLN A 3 0.31 35.65 -51.85
C GLN A 3 0.77 34.18 -51.92
N ALA A 4 0.08 33.28 -51.22
CA ALA A 4 -0.53 32.10 -51.82
C ALA A 4 -1.51 31.42 -50.85
N ALA A 5 -2.78 31.38 -51.27
CA ALA A 5 -3.80 30.48 -50.76
C ALA A 5 -3.58 29.07 -51.32
N SER A 6 -4.05 28.04 -50.61
CA SER A 6 -4.79 26.93 -51.23
C SER A 6 -5.39 25.98 -50.19
N THR A 7 -6.64 25.67 -50.50
CA THR A 7 -7.68 24.84 -49.87
C THR A 7 -7.51 23.32 -50.09
N LEU A 8 -8.38 22.55 -49.41
CA LEU A 8 -8.87 21.17 -49.72
C LEU A 8 -7.91 20.02 -49.34
N SER A 9 -8.29 18.89 -48.74
CA SER A 9 -9.59 18.22 -48.54
C SER A 9 -9.52 17.23 -47.34
N GLU A 10 -10.66 16.94 -46.74
CA GLU A 10 -10.92 15.75 -45.93
C GLU A 10 -10.80 14.46 -46.76
N PRO A 11 -10.55 13.31 -46.10
CA PRO A 11 -11.23 12.09 -46.48
C PRO A 11 -12.10 11.57 -45.33
N GLU A 12 -13.38 11.39 -45.65
CA GLU A 12 -14.39 10.68 -44.89
C GLU A 12 -13.92 9.25 -44.55
N ALA A 13 -13.55 9.01 -43.30
CA ALA A 13 -13.46 7.67 -42.78
C ALA A 13 -14.86 7.22 -42.35
N SER A 14 -15.50 6.44 -43.21
CA SER A 14 -16.75 5.70 -42.94
C SER A 14 -16.55 4.74 -41.76
N THR A 15 -16.79 5.23 -40.53
CA THR A 15 -16.91 4.38 -39.36
C THR A 15 -18.32 3.80 -39.35
N GLN A 16 -18.43 2.59 -39.91
CA GLN A 16 -19.56 1.71 -39.68
C GLN A 16 -19.70 1.49 -38.17
N HIS A 17 -20.58 2.27 -37.54
CA HIS A 17 -21.04 2.02 -36.20
C HIS A 17 -21.83 0.70 -36.22
N THR A 18 -21.14 -0.42 -36.00
CA THR A 18 -21.81 -1.64 -35.54
C THR A 18 -22.44 -1.29 -34.21
N THR A 19 -23.73 -0.96 -34.22
CA THR A 19 -24.49 -0.74 -33.00
C THR A 19 -24.33 -2.00 -32.17
N LYS A 20 -23.62 -1.90 -31.04
CA LYS A 20 -23.44 -3.02 -30.13
C LYS A 20 -24.83 -3.49 -29.73
N ARG A 21 -25.30 -4.61 -30.32
CA ARG A 21 -26.58 -5.22 -30.01
C ARG A 21 -26.64 -5.35 -28.49
N ARG A 22 -27.60 -4.65 -27.89
CA ARG A 22 -27.85 -4.70 -26.45
C ARG A 22 -28.03 -6.17 -26.09
N LYS A 23 -27.11 -6.74 -25.29
CA LYS A 23 -27.19 -8.14 -24.85
C LYS A 23 -28.61 -8.40 -24.32
N LEU A 24 -29.29 -9.38 -24.88
CA LEU A 24 -30.64 -9.77 -24.46
C LEU A 24 -30.57 -10.15 -22.98
N ARG A 25 -31.34 -9.46 -22.13
CA ARG A 25 -31.35 -9.69 -20.67
C ARG A 25 -32.05 -11.01 -20.28
N ALA A 26 -32.71 -11.66 -21.23
CA ALA A 26 -33.52 -12.86 -21.00
C ALA A 26 -33.06 -14.00 -21.92
N THR A 27 -31.78 -14.36 -21.83
CA THR A 27 -31.14 -15.32 -22.74
C THR A 27 -31.81 -16.69 -22.68
N LEU A 28 -32.20 -17.16 -21.50
CA LEU A 28 -32.85 -18.47 -21.37
C LEU A 28 -34.26 -18.46 -21.95
N THR A 29 -34.98 -17.35 -21.80
CA THR A 29 -36.33 -17.17 -22.35
C THR A 29 -36.30 -17.28 -23.88
N TRP A 30 -35.34 -16.64 -24.54
CA TRP A 30 -35.29 -16.57 -26.00
C TRP A 30 -34.79 -17.85 -26.69
N VAL A 31 -34.22 -18.83 -25.97
CA VAL A 31 -33.85 -20.15 -26.54
C VAL A 31 -35.06 -20.91 -27.07
N HIS A 32 -36.25 -20.66 -26.52
CA HIS A 32 -37.50 -21.30 -26.95
C HIS A 32 -38.14 -20.62 -28.17
N PHE A 33 -37.56 -19.53 -28.65
CA PHE A 33 -38.12 -18.71 -29.72
C PHE A 33 -37.21 -18.70 -30.95
N ARG A 34 -37.83 -18.54 -32.11
CA ARG A 34 -37.19 -18.41 -33.43
C ARG A 34 -37.49 -17.05 -34.05
N GLU A 35 -36.75 -16.72 -35.10
CA GLU A 35 -37.08 -15.58 -35.97
C GLU A 35 -38.28 -15.91 -36.88
N ALA A 36 -38.88 -14.88 -37.46
CA ALA A 36 -40.00 -15.00 -38.39
C ALA A 36 -39.63 -15.87 -39.61
N GLN A 37 -40.57 -16.69 -40.08
CA GLN A 37 -40.40 -17.54 -41.27
C GLN A 37 -41.56 -17.34 -42.25
N GLY A 38 -41.25 -17.33 -43.55
CA GLY A 38 -42.26 -17.17 -44.60
C GLY A 38 -42.93 -15.80 -44.54
N ASP A 39 -44.26 -15.78 -44.52
CA ASP A 39 -45.09 -14.58 -44.51
C ASP A 39 -45.32 -13.98 -43.10
N GLU A 40 -44.62 -14.49 -42.09
CA GLU A 40 -44.69 -13.97 -40.72
C GLU A 40 -44.06 -12.56 -40.60
N PRO A 41 -44.70 -11.58 -39.93
CA PRO A 41 -44.11 -10.26 -39.74
C PRO A 41 -42.86 -10.31 -38.85
N GLY A 42 -41.71 -9.90 -39.38
CA GLY A 42 -40.47 -9.83 -38.61
C GLY A 42 -40.45 -8.74 -37.53
N THR A 43 -41.21 -7.66 -37.71
CA THR A 43 -41.23 -6.52 -36.77
C THR A 43 -42.63 -5.93 -36.61
N VAL A 44 -42.96 -5.49 -35.41
CA VAL A 44 -44.17 -4.69 -35.14
C VAL A 44 -43.74 -3.38 -34.48
N SER A 45 -44.15 -2.26 -35.07
CA SER A 45 -43.85 -0.90 -34.56
C SER A 45 -42.37 -0.68 -34.26
N GLY A 46 -41.49 -1.15 -35.15
CA GLY A 46 -40.03 -1.03 -35.02
C GLY A 46 -39.37 -1.98 -34.03
N ARG A 47 -40.12 -2.94 -33.44
CA ARG A 47 -39.59 -3.95 -32.51
C ARG A 47 -39.58 -5.33 -33.16
N LEU A 48 -38.47 -6.05 -33.00
CA LEU A 48 -38.29 -7.41 -33.51
C LEU A 48 -39.26 -8.38 -32.80
N LEU A 49 -40.01 -9.14 -33.60
CA LEU A 49 -40.87 -10.22 -33.09
C LEU A 49 -40.09 -11.53 -33.00
N HIS A 50 -40.36 -12.27 -31.93
CA HIS A 50 -39.85 -13.60 -31.70
C HIS A 50 -41.01 -14.59 -31.67
N TYR A 51 -40.90 -15.67 -32.44
CA TYR A 51 -41.94 -16.67 -32.64
C TYR A 51 -41.68 -17.89 -31.79
N CYS A 52 -42.69 -18.46 -31.15
CA CYS A 52 -42.53 -19.68 -30.36
C CYS A 52 -42.15 -20.85 -31.28
N THR A 53 -41.09 -21.58 -30.94
CA THR A 53 -40.63 -22.72 -31.75
C THR A 53 -41.64 -23.88 -31.75
N ARG A 54 -42.48 -23.96 -30.71
CA ARG A 54 -43.45 -25.05 -30.47
C ARG A 54 -44.85 -24.77 -31.00
N CYS A 55 -45.25 -23.50 -31.21
CA CYS A 55 -46.54 -23.13 -31.77
C CYS A 55 -46.41 -22.82 -33.27
N ARG A 56 -46.75 -23.79 -34.13
CA ARG A 56 -46.70 -23.62 -35.59
C ARG A 56 -48.07 -23.32 -36.23
N ASN A 57 -49.17 -23.77 -35.64
CA ASN A 57 -50.51 -23.47 -36.13
C ASN A 57 -51.56 -23.50 -35.00
N PRO A 58 -52.10 -22.36 -34.54
CA PRO A 58 -51.70 -21.00 -34.91
C PRO A 58 -50.29 -20.65 -34.39
N SER A 59 -49.55 -19.84 -35.14
CA SER A 59 -48.24 -19.31 -34.72
C SER A 59 -48.41 -18.30 -33.59
N TRP A 60 -47.55 -18.36 -32.56
CA TRP A 60 -47.55 -17.39 -31.47
C TRP A 60 -46.26 -16.56 -31.48
N SER A 61 -46.36 -15.23 -31.36
CA SER A 61 -45.22 -14.33 -31.36
C SER A 61 -45.31 -13.23 -30.32
N THR A 62 -44.15 -12.71 -29.90
CA THR A 62 -44.06 -11.55 -29.03
C THR A 62 -42.72 -10.85 -29.16
N HIS A 63 -42.67 -9.57 -28.80
CA HIS A 63 -41.43 -8.82 -28.63
C HIS A 63 -41.11 -8.54 -27.14
N ILE A 64 -41.97 -9.00 -26.22
CA ILE A 64 -41.89 -8.70 -24.78
C ILE A 64 -41.53 -9.98 -24.03
N SER A 65 -40.41 -9.97 -23.32
CA SER A 65 -39.91 -11.14 -22.57
C SER A 65 -40.87 -11.64 -21.45
N GLY A 66 -41.67 -10.74 -20.86
CA GLY A 66 -42.70 -11.12 -19.88
C GLY A 66 -43.81 -11.97 -20.49
N ASN A 67 -44.34 -11.54 -21.64
CA ASN A 67 -45.36 -12.29 -22.38
C ASN A 67 -44.81 -13.62 -22.87
N ALA A 68 -43.55 -13.64 -23.32
CA ALA A 68 -42.86 -14.86 -23.73
C ALA A 68 -42.84 -15.91 -22.60
N ARG A 69 -42.41 -15.50 -21.39
CA ARG A 69 -42.40 -16.38 -20.21
C ARG A 69 -43.80 -16.87 -19.82
N TYR A 70 -44.78 -15.98 -19.81
CA TYR A 70 -46.16 -16.34 -19.51
C TYR A 70 -46.72 -17.37 -20.52
N HIS A 71 -46.44 -17.20 -21.81
CA HIS A 71 -46.82 -18.15 -22.84
C HIS A 71 -46.14 -19.51 -22.66
N LEU A 72 -44.83 -19.52 -22.42
CA LEU A 72 -44.08 -20.76 -22.15
C LEU A 72 -44.65 -21.52 -20.94
N GLU A 73 -45.02 -20.80 -19.87
CA GLU A 73 -45.61 -21.38 -18.67
C GLU A 73 -47.02 -21.95 -18.91
N LYS A 74 -47.89 -21.18 -19.57
CA LYS A 74 -49.30 -21.56 -19.75
C LYS A 74 -49.55 -22.54 -20.88
N ALA A 75 -48.87 -22.37 -22.02
CA ALA A 75 -49.10 -23.18 -23.22
C ALA A 75 -48.16 -24.39 -23.32
N HIS A 76 -46.99 -24.33 -22.66
CA HIS A 76 -45.97 -25.37 -22.76
C HIS A 76 -45.48 -25.91 -21.41
N HIS A 77 -45.99 -25.40 -20.29
CA HIS A 77 -45.58 -25.77 -18.93
C HIS A 77 -44.05 -25.67 -18.70
N ILE A 78 -43.40 -24.74 -19.41
CA ILE A 78 -41.97 -24.45 -19.26
C ILE A 78 -41.84 -23.21 -18.38
N LEU A 79 -41.27 -23.40 -17.20
CA LEU A 79 -40.95 -22.29 -16.29
C LEU A 79 -39.50 -21.87 -16.53
N VAL A 80 -39.30 -20.69 -17.10
CA VAL A 80 -37.97 -20.13 -17.36
C VAL A 80 -37.61 -19.11 -16.30
N GLN A 81 -36.60 -19.42 -15.50
CA GLN A 81 -36.01 -18.52 -14.50
C GLN A 81 -34.67 -18.01 -15.02
N GLU A 82 -34.55 -16.70 -15.22
CA GLU A 82 -33.27 -16.10 -15.61
C GLU A 82 -32.33 -16.05 -14.39
N ASP A 83 -31.06 -16.40 -14.61
CA ASP A 83 -30.04 -16.31 -13.57
C ASP A 83 -29.80 -14.84 -13.15
N SER A 84 -30.17 -14.45 -11.93
CA SER A 84 -29.90 -13.11 -11.35
C SER A 84 -28.41 -12.83 -11.08
N LYS A 85 -27.53 -13.81 -11.38
CA LYS A 85 -26.10 -13.85 -11.03
C LYS A 85 -25.31 -12.59 -11.39
N SER A 86 -25.77 -11.79 -12.36
CA SER A 86 -25.10 -10.53 -12.73
C SER A 86 -25.26 -9.41 -11.70
N GLN A 87 -26.39 -9.37 -10.98
CA GLN A 87 -26.63 -8.36 -9.94
C GLN A 87 -25.78 -8.67 -8.71
N ASP A 88 -25.72 -9.94 -8.31
CA ASP A 88 -24.90 -10.41 -7.19
C ASP A 88 -23.40 -10.21 -7.44
N LYS A 89 -22.92 -10.49 -8.66
CA LYS A 89 -21.52 -10.23 -9.04
C LYS A 89 -21.15 -8.74 -8.97
N ARG A 90 -22.07 -7.85 -9.37
CA ARG A 90 -21.84 -6.41 -9.27
C ARG A 90 -21.81 -5.95 -7.82
N GLN A 91 -22.73 -6.44 -6.99
CA GLN A 91 -22.80 -6.10 -5.58
C GLN A 91 -21.55 -6.59 -4.84
N LEU A 92 -21.10 -7.82 -5.13
CA LEU A 92 -19.85 -8.38 -4.61
C LEU A 92 -18.62 -7.59 -5.06
N ALA A 93 -18.57 -7.10 -6.30
CA ALA A 93 -17.46 -6.28 -6.78
C ALA A 93 -17.39 -4.92 -6.05
N ILE A 94 -18.55 -4.33 -5.76
CA ILE A 94 -18.65 -3.08 -5.00
C ILE A 94 -18.19 -3.29 -3.56
N GLU A 95 -18.67 -4.35 -2.90
CA GLU A 95 -18.28 -4.70 -1.53
C GLU A 95 -16.77 -4.96 -1.42
N ASN A 96 -16.19 -5.71 -2.36
CA ASN A 96 -14.75 -5.94 -2.43
C ASN A 96 -13.95 -4.64 -2.65
N ALA A 97 -14.48 -3.69 -3.43
CA ALA A 97 -13.83 -2.41 -3.64
C ALA A 97 -13.80 -1.60 -2.33
N PHE A 98 -14.91 -1.55 -1.58
CA PHE A 98 -14.98 -0.90 -0.28
C PHE A 98 -14.05 -1.57 0.74
N ALA A 99 -14.03 -2.90 0.81
CA ALA A 99 -13.13 -3.63 1.70
C ALA A 99 -11.66 -3.30 1.41
N ARG A 100 -11.26 -3.22 0.13
CA ARG A 100 -9.90 -2.83 -0.27
C ARG A 100 -9.57 -1.39 0.10
N THR A 101 -10.51 -0.47 -0.07
CA THR A 101 -10.32 0.93 0.33
C THR A 101 -10.15 1.06 1.83
N ALA A 102 -10.99 0.40 2.63
CA ALA A 102 -10.88 0.40 4.09
C ALA A 102 -9.52 -0.13 4.57
N VAL A 103 -9.04 -1.22 3.97
CA VAL A 103 -7.69 -1.76 4.28
C VAL A 103 -6.60 -0.76 3.93
N ARG A 104 -6.67 -0.10 2.76
CA ARG A 104 -5.68 0.91 2.35
C ARG A 104 -5.69 2.12 3.27
N GLU A 105 -6.86 2.62 3.66
CA GLU A 105 -6.99 3.75 4.58
C GLU A 105 -6.38 3.42 5.93
N LEU A 106 -6.67 2.23 6.49
CA LEU A 106 -6.05 1.77 7.73
C LEU A 106 -4.52 1.67 7.62
N GLN A 107 -4.02 1.18 6.48
CA GLN A 107 -2.60 1.09 6.23
C GLN A 107 -1.95 2.48 6.10
N GLN A 108 -2.58 3.41 5.39
CA GLN A 108 -2.11 4.80 5.26
C GLN A 108 -2.08 5.50 6.62
N VAL A 109 -3.12 5.32 7.45
CA VAL A 109 -3.16 5.87 8.81
C VAL A 109 -2.02 5.30 9.66
N ARG A 110 -1.78 3.98 9.57
CA ARG A 110 -0.67 3.31 10.26
C ARG A 110 0.68 3.84 9.80
N GLU A 111 0.91 3.91 8.49
CA GLU A 111 2.16 4.41 7.91
C GLU A 111 2.41 5.87 8.27
N LYS A 112 1.37 6.72 8.20
CA LYS A 112 1.45 8.12 8.65
C LYS A 112 1.85 8.20 10.12
N LYS A 113 1.23 7.40 10.99
CA LYS A 113 1.58 7.32 12.41
C LYS A 113 3.04 6.91 12.61
N MET A 114 3.51 5.87 11.91
CA MET A 114 4.91 5.43 12.00
C MET A 114 5.88 6.49 11.48
N ASN A 115 5.56 7.18 10.39
CA ASN A 115 6.39 8.26 9.86
C ASN A 115 6.48 9.44 10.83
N THR A 116 5.38 9.78 11.50
CA THR A 116 5.42 10.77 12.58
C THR A 116 6.35 10.33 13.70
N LEU A 117 6.26 9.08 14.17
CA LEU A 117 7.13 8.54 15.21
C LEU A 117 8.63 8.53 14.83
N ARG A 118 8.95 8.28 13.55
CA ARG A 118 10.31 8.43 13.02
C ARG A 118 10.76 9.89 13.03
N SER A 119 9.91 10.80 12.58
CA SER A 119 10.27 12.22 12.44
C SER A 119 10.56 12.92 13.76
N VAL A 120 9.95 12.47 14.87
CA VAL A 120 10.20 13.03 16.21
C VAL A 120 11.41 12.40 16.91
N PHE A 121 11.99 11.33 16.37
CA PHE A 121 13.09 10.63 16.99
C PHE A 121 14.41 11.38 16.77
N ASN A 122 14.95 11.96 17.85
CA ASN A 122 16.25 12.63 17.81
C ASN A 122 17.39 11.60 17.93
N PHE A 123 17.95 11.22 16.79
CA PHE A 123 19.01 10.22 16.70
C PHE A 123 20.31 10.65 17.37
N ASP A 124 20.69 11.93 17.25
CA ASP A 124 21.95 12.42 17.83
C ASP A 124 21.87 12.43 19.36
N ALA A 125 20.76 12.93 19.92
CA ALA A 125 20.53 12.91 21.37
C ALA A 125 20.45 11.48 21.90
N PHE A 126 19.85 10.55 21.15
CA PHE A 126 19.79 9.15 21.51
C PHE A 126 21.19 8.51 21.62
N ARG A 127 22.06 8.73 20.62
CA ARG A 127 23.44 8.21 20.66
C ARG A 127 24.27 8.84 21.76
N GLU A 128 24.12 10.15 21.96
CA GLU A 128 24.78 10.84 23.05
C GLU A 128 24.35 10.27 24.41
N ALA A 129 23.05 10.03 24.62
CA ALA A 129 22.56 9.42 25.84
C ALA A 129 23.15 8.02 26.06
N GLN A 130 23.32 7.20 25.01
CA GLN A 130 23.96 5.89 25.13
C GLN A 130 25.44 5.98 25.54
N MET A 131 26.17 6.94 24.97
CA MET A 131 27.56 7.22 25.37
C MET A 131 27.64 7.66 26.83
N LEU A 132 26.77 8.59 27.26
CA LEU A 132 26.74 9.12 28.61
C LEU A 132 26.34 8.05 29.64
N LEU A 133 25.41 7.17 29.30
CA LEU A 133 25.06 6.02 30.12
C LEU A 133 26.29 5.11 30.35
N SER A 134 27.06 4.83 29.31
CA SER A 134 28.30 4.06 29.43
C SER A 134 29.33 4.80 30.29
N ALA A 135 29.57 6.08 30.01
CA ALA A 135 30.63 6.87 30.63
C ALA A 135 30.32 7.22 32.11
N HIS A 136 29.08 7.61 32.42
CA HIS A 136 28.71 8.14 33.74
C HIS A 136 28.07 7.11 34.66
N LYS A 137 27.45 6.06 34.10
CA LYS A 137 26.81 4.98 34.89
C LYS A 137 27.59 3.68 34.85
N HIS A 138 28.78 3.71 34.26
CA HIS A 138 29.68 2.56 34.16
C HIS A 138 29.00 1.33 33.53
N LEU A 139 28.08 1.57 32.60
CA LEU A 139 27.43 0.48 31.88
C LEU A 139 28.41 -0.14 30.87
N PRO A 140 28.42 -1.48 30.73
CA PRO A 140 29.19 -2.15 29.68
C PRO A 140 28.81 -1.61 28.30
N LEU A 141 29.76 -1.44 27.39
CA LEU A 141 29.50 -0.85 26.07
C LEU A 141 28.50 -1.66 25.21
N ASN A 142 28.34 -2.95 25.50
CA ASN A 142 27.36 -3.82 24.88
C ASN A 142 25.96 -3.74 25.54
N PHE A 143 25.72 -2.89 26.54
CA PHE A 143 24.39 -2.76 27.15
C PHE A 143 23.30 -2.37 26.13
N VAL A 144 23.69 -1.69 25.05
CA VAL A 144 22.80 -1.31 23.94
C VAL A 144 22.22 -2.52 23.19
N THR A 145 22.86 -3.69 23.32
CA THR A 145 22.39 -4.95 22.71
C THR A 145 21.58 -5.81 23.69
N TRP A 146 21.39 -5.36 24.94
CA TRP A 146 20.62 -6.13 25.92
C TRP A 146 19.13 -6.15 25.55
N PRO A 147 18.46 -7.31 25.53
CA PRO A 147 17.05 -7.42 25.19
C PRO A 147 16.16 -6.51 26.04
N GLU A 148 16.45 -6.39 27.34
CA GLU A 148 15.69 -5.58 28.29
C GLU A 148 15.80 -4.08 27.95
N CYS A 149 17.00 -3.61 27.60
CA CYS A 149 17.21 -2.22 27.17
C CYS A 149 16.49 -1.94 25.85
N GLN A 150 16.56 -2.85 24.89
CA GLN A 150 15.89 -2.70 23.60
C GLN A 150 14.35 -2.74 23.75
N ALA A 151 13.84 -3.63 24.60
CA ALA A 151 12.41 -3.71 24.92
C ALA A 151 11.91 -2.42 25.59
N LEU A 152 12.67 -1.87 26.55
CA LEU A 152 12.33 -0.61 27.20
C LEU A 152 12.24 0.54 26.19
N LEU A 153 13.22 0.65 25.29
CA LEU A 153 13.22 1.68 24.25
C LEU A 153 12.05 1.49 23.27
N ALA A 154 11.76 0.25 22.88
CA ALA A 154 10.67 -0.07 21.97
C ALA A 154 9.28 0.20 22.58
N ALA A 155 9.14 0.06 23.91
CA ALA A 155 7.92 0.42 24.62
C ALA A 155 7.64 1.93 24.59
N ILE A 156 8.69 2.75 24.55
CA ILE A 156 8.59 4.21 24.45
C ILE A 156 8.30 4.63 23.00
N ASN A 157 9.07 4.11 22.06
CA ASN A 157 8.87 4.36 20.64
C ASN A 157 9.13 3.09 19.82
N PRO A 158 8.09 2.47 19.19
CA PRO A 158 8.27 1.24 18.44
C PRO A 158 9.13 1.42 17.18
N THR A 159 9.30 2.65 16.66
CA THR A 159 10.18 2.88 15.50
C THR A 159 11.66 2.90 15.87
N VAL A 160 12.01 2.84 17.17
CA VAL A 160 13.40 2.85 17.62
C VAL A 160 14.21 1.68 17.04
N HIS A 161 13.55 0.55 16.73
CA HIS A 161 14.20 -0.66 16.24
C HIS A 161 15.03 -0.43 14.97
N GLU A 162 14.61 0.51 14.12
CA GLU A 162 15.35 0.91 12.91
C GLU A 162 16.67 1.64 13.21
N PHE A 163 16.83 2.12 14.45
CA PHE A 163 17.97 2.92 14.92
C PHE A 163 18.78 2.21 16.01
N LEU A 164 18.33 1.03 16.47
CA LEU A 164 19.05 0.27 17.47
C LEU A 164 20.40 -0.19 16.92
N THR A 165 21.35 -0.28 17.82
CA THR A 165 22.70 -0.69 17.50
C THR A 165 22.87 -2.16 17.89
N ASP A 166 23.23 -2.99 16.93
CA ASP A 166 23.38 -4.45 17.14
C ASP A 166 24.76 -4.84 17.71
N SER A 167 25.65 -3.87 17.91
CA SER A 167 27.01 -4.10 18.42
C SER A 167 27.51 -2.97 19.31
N GLY A 168 28.08 -3.32 20.47
CA GLY A 168 28.79 -2.38 21.33
C GLY A 168 29.96 -1.66 20.64
N SER A 169 30.47 -2.18 19.50
CA SER A 169 31.54 -1.52 18.72
C SER A 169 31.14 -0.15 18.17
N THR A 170 29.85 0.09 17.93
CA THR A 170 29.38 1.41 17.50
C THR A 170 29.48 2.42 18.64
N VAL A 171 29.13 2.03 19.87
CA VAL A 171 29.27 2.87 21.06
C VAL A 171 30.75 3.18 21.32
N VAL A 172 31.64 2.18 21.16
CA VAL A 172 33.10 2.37 21.22
C VAL A 172 33.54 3.44 20.21
N ARG A 173 33.10 3.33 18.95
CA ARG A 173 33.47 4.27 17.88
C ARG A 173 32.97 5.69 18.18
N ASP A 174 31.77 5.82 18.71
CA ASP A 174 31.19 7.11 19.06
C ASP A 174 31.93 7.77 20.22
N LEU A 175 32.19 7.00 21.28
CA LEU A 175 33.00 7.44 22.42
C LEU A 175 34.41 7.84 21.97
N THR A 176 35.02 7.09 21.07
CA THR A 176 36.36 7.41 20.53
C THR A 176 36.33 8.75 19.79
N ARG A 177 35.30 8.98 18.95
CA ARG A 177 35.14 10.25 18.24
C ARG A 177 34.90 11.42 19.20
N ALA A 178 34.04 11.23 20.21
CA ALA A 178 33.76 12.23 21.23
C ALA A 178 35.02 12.56 22.04
N TYR A 179 35.79 11.53 22.41
CA TYR A 179 37.08 11.67 23.08
C TYR A 179 38.06 12.47 22.23
N ASP A 180 38.23 12.14 20.95
CA ASP A 180 39.17 12.85 20.07
C ASP A 180 38.80 14.33 19.88
N ALA A 181 37.50 14.62 19.78
CA ALA A 181 37.00 15.99 19.72
C ALA A 181 37.30 16.74 21.03
N HIS A 182 37.01 16.11 22.17
CA HIS A 182 37.24 16.71 23.48
C HIS A 182 38.73 16.90 23.79
N ARG A 183 39.56 15.91 23.45
CA ARG A 183 41.02 15.93 23.59
C ARG A 183 41.64 17.13 22.89
N LYS A 184 41.17 17.48 21.68
CA LYS A 184 41.63 18.68 20.96
C LYS A 184 41.30 19.96 21.72
N SER A 185 40.13 20.02 22.37
CA SER A 185 39.72 21.16 23.20
C SER A 185 40.60 21.28 24.44
N VAL A 186 40.76 20.17 25.18
CA VAL A 186 41.61 20.11 26.39
C VAL A 186 43.05 20.49 26.06
N LYS A 187 43.61 20.01 24.95
CA LYS A 187 44.95 20.39 24.50
C LYS A 187 45.09 21.91 24.32
N LYS A 188 44.15 22.55 23.64
CA LYS A 188 44.17 24.01 23.45
C LYS A 188 44.03 24.76 24.78
N TRP A 189 43.26 24.22 25.72
CA TRP A 189 43.12 24.80 27.04
C TRP A 189 44.44 24.72 27.84
N LEU A 190 45.10 23.55 27.82
CA LEU A 190 46.39 23.34 28.46
C LEU A 190 47.49 24.23 27.87
N GLU A 191 47.54 24.40 26.55
CA GLU A 191 48.49 25.30 25.87
C GLU A 191 48.33 26.77 26.27
N ARG A 192 47.16 27.15 26.76
CA ARG A 192 46.83 28.52 27.20
C ARG A 192 46.90 28.70 28.72
N ALA A 193 47.25 27.66 29.46
CA ALA A 193 47.35 27.72 30.91
C ALA A 193 48.40 28.77 31.31
N ARG A 194 48.00 29.71 32.17
CA ARG A 194 48.88 30.80 32.66
C ARG A 194 49.78 30.36 33.81
N SER A 195 49.39 29.30 34.52
CA SER A 195 50.14 28.67 35.59
C SER A 195 50.74 27.35 35.12
N LEU A 196 51.68 26.82 35.90
CA LEU A 196 52.14 25.45 35.72
C LEU A 196 50.96 24.47 35.87
N VAL A 197 50.92 23.48 34.98
CA VAL A 197 49.99 22.35 35.08
C VAL A 197 50.64 21.30 35.96
N HIS A 198 50.02 21.01 37.10
CA HIS A 198 50.51 19.99 38.03
C HIS A 198 50.00 18.62 37.59
N ILE A 199 50.89 17.63 37.53
CA ILE A 199 50.55 16.26 37.14
C ILE A 199 50.73 15.36 38.36
N SER A 200 49.71 14.58 38.69
CA SER A 200 49.78 13.50 39.69
C SER A 200 49.75 12.15 38.99
N MET A 201 50.40 11.16 39.63
CA MET A 201 50.54 9.82 39.08
C MET A 201 50.24 8.78 40.16
N ASP A 202 49.30 7.89 39.85
CA ASP A 202 48.99 6.73 40.68
C ASP A 202 49.54 5.48 40.00
N VAL A 203 50.36 4.72 40.73
CA VAL A 203 50.99 3.49 40.21
C VAL A 203 50.61 2.32 41.10
N TRP A 204 50.06 1.26 40.52
CA TRP A 204 49.70 0.04 41.26
C TRP A 204 49.90 -1.22 40.42
N SER A 205 50.01 -2.37 41.09
CA SER A 205 50.07 -3.69 40.45
C SER A 205 48.80 -4.47 40.74
N SER A 206 48.26 -5.18 39.75
CA SER A 206 47.14 -6.10 39.97
C SER A 206 47.62 -7.51 40.29
N LEU A 207 46.72 -8.30 40.89
CA LEU A 207 46.93 -9.73 41.14
C LEU A 207 47.26 -10.54 39.88
N GLN A 208 46.94 -10.01 38.70
CA GLN A 208 47.26 -10.62 37.40
C GLN A 208 48.67 -10.27 36.90
N ARG A 209 49.57 -9.77 37.77
CA ARG A 209 50.94 -9.36 37.45
C ARG A 209 51.02 -8.28 36.36
N LYS A 210 50.01 -7.40 36.29
CA LYS A 210 50.00 -6.23 35.41
C LYS A 210 50.23 -4.98 36.25
N ALA A 211 51.14 -4.11 35.79
CA ALA A 211 51.33 -2.78 36.35
C ALA A 211 50.42 -1.78 35.63
N TYR A 212 49.83 -0.87 36.39
CA TYR A 212 48.97 0.20 35.91
C TYR A 212 49.51 1.53 36.38
N ILE A 213 49.39 2.53 35.51
CA ILE A 213 49.72 3.92 35.80
C ILE A 213 48.53 4.76 35.38
N ALA A 214 47.96 5.50 36.32
CA ALA A 214 47.01 6.56 36.01
C ALA A 214 47.72 7.91 36.13
N ILE A 215 47.50 8.78 35.15
CA ILE A 215 48.08 10.12 35.09
C ILE A 215 46.91 11.11 35.07
N HIS A 216 46.92 12.04 36.02
CA HIS A 216 45.89 13.07 36.15
C HIS A 216 46.55 14.45 36.17
N ALA A 217 45.88 15.45 35.59
CA ALA A 217 46.35 16.81 35.44
C ALA A 217 45.20 17.80 35.73
#